data_AF-A0A651HIW6-F1
#
_entry.id   AF-A0A651HIW6-F1
#
_cell.length_a   1.000
_cell.length_b   1.000
_cell.length_c   1.000
_cell.angle_alpha   90.00
_cell.angle_beta   90.00
_cell.angle_gamma   90.00
#
_symmetry.space_group_name_H-M   'P 1'
#
loop_
_entity.id
_entity.type
_entity.pdbx_description
1 polymer ?
#
loop_
_entity_poly.entity_id
_entity_poly.type
_entity_poly.pdbx_seq_one_letter_code
_entity_poly.pdbx_strand_id
1 'polypeptide(L)'
;MTKPEVWLRGPVEGVTPGLQPVAHALLQAREELHELIPGLTADELWASPPGGGAPIGFHLRHLAGALDRLFTYARGETLSLGQREALAEESSRPSPEEVGGVELGVGGAGDWWSGEALLAQTDRILDQALAQLRGTDEAALADPRAVGRARLPSSVRGLLFHGAEHTARHVGQIATTRKVLRGGGGEG
;
A
#
# COMPACT_ATOMS: atom_id res chain seq x y z
N MET A 1 10.77 20.52 -17.18
CA MET A 1 10.64 19.16 -17.74
C MET A 1 10.02 18.29 -16.65
N THR A 2 9.03 17.47 -16.98
CA THR A 2 8.44 16.51 -16.04
C THR A 2 9.49 15.48 -15.62
N LYS A 3 9.46 15.08 -14.34
CA LYS A 3 10.36 14.04 -13.81
C LYS A 3 10.06 12.72 -14.55
N PRO A 4 11.03 12.03 -15.17
CA PRO A 4 10.79 10.73 -15.80
C PRO A 4 10.21 9.73 -14.79
N GLU A 5 9.45 8.72 -15.22
CA GLU A 5 8.99 7.64 -14.32
C GLU A 5 10.17 6.89 -13.69
N VAL A 6 9.97 6.29 -12.50
CA VAL A 6 11.08 5.73 -11.72
C VAL A 6 11.90 4.68 -12.49
N TRP A 7 11.25 3.82 -13.27
CA TRP A 7 11.92 2.77 -14.04
C TRP A 7 12.87 3.31 -15.13
N LEU A 8 12.65 4.55 -15.60
CA LEU A 8 13.51 5.24 -16.57
C LEU A 8 14.70 5.95 -15.92
N ARG A 9 14.84 5.90 -14.59
CA ARG A 9 15.90 6.61 -13.85
C ARG A 9 17.13 5.75 -13.55
N GLY A 10 17.16 4.52 -14.06
CA GLY A 10 18.25 3.57 -13.85
C GLY A 10 18.03 2.64 -12.65
N PRO A 11 19.04 1.82 -12.31
CA PRO A 11 18.92 0.81 -11.27
C PRO A 11 18.83 1.43 -9.87
N VAL A 12 18.02 0.82 -9.02
CA VAL A 12 17.99 1.12 -7.58
C VAL A 12 19.20 0.48 -6.92
N GLU A 13 19.99 1.30 -6.21
CA GLU A 13 21.20 0.87 -5.54
C GLU A 13 20.94 -0.23 -4.50
N GLY A 14 21.80 -1.25 -4.52
CA GLY A 14 21.74 -2.40 -3.63
C GLY A 14 20.66 -3.44 -3.98
N VAL A 15 19.82 -3.20 -4.99
CA VAL A 15 18.81 -4.17 -5.44
C VAL A 15 19.37 -4.99 -6.61
N THR A 16 19.21 -6.31 -6.53
CA THR A 16 19.70 -7.22 -7.57
C THR A 16 18.92 -7.05 -8.89
N PRO A 17 19.52 -7.37 -10.06
CA PRO A 17 18.86 -7.18 -11.36
C PRO A 17 17.47 -7.82 -11.47
N GLY A 18 17.29 -9.03 -10.92
CA GLY A 18 16.00 -9.73 -10.94
C GLY A 18 14.89 -9.05 -10.14
N LEU A 19 15.22 -8.11 -9.25
CA LEU A 19 14.28 -7.39 -8.40
C LEU A 19 14.14 -5.90 -8.75
N GLN A 20 14.86 -5.40 -9.76
CA GLN A 20 14.76 -4.00 -10.20
C GLN A 20 13.31 -3.59 -10.54
N PRO A 21 12.52 -4.37 -11.31
CA PRO A 21 11.14 -4.00 -11.61
C PRO A 21 10.25 -3.88 -10.36
N VAL A 22 10.49 -4.71 -9.34
CA VAL A 22 9.78 -4.66 -8.06
C VAL A 22 10.10 -3.36 -7.34
N ALA A 23 11.39 -3.01 -7.23
CA ALA A 23 11.83 -1.80 -6.56
C ALA A 23 11.32 -0.54 -7.28
N HIS A 24 11.37 -0.51 -8.62
CA HIS A 24 10.85 0.60 -9.42
C HIS A 24 9.35 0.80 -9.21
N ALA A 25 8.55 -0.27 -9.23
CA ALA A 25 7.11 -0.19 -9.01
C ALA A 25 6.76 0.31 -7.59
N LEU A 26 7.46 -0.16 -6.55
CA LEU A 26 7.24 0.31 -5.17
C LEU A 26 7.62 1.79 -4.98
N LEU A 27 8.71 2.23 -5.61
CA LEU A 27 9.12 3.64 -5.59
C LEU A 27 8.17 4.53 -6.40
N GLN A 28 7.67 4.05 -7.54
CA GLN A 28 6.66 4.77 -8.34
C GLN A 28 5.37 4.92 -7.54
N ALA A 29 4.90 3.84 -6.91
CA ALA A 29 3.75 3.87 -6.01
C ALA A 29 3.93 4.88 -4.86
N ARG A 30 5.14 4.97 -4.27
CA ARG A 30 5.44 5.99 -3.25
C ARG A 30 5.22 7.41 -3.79
N GLU A 31 5.83 7.73 -4.93
CA GLU A 31 5.72 9.07 -5.51
C GLU A 31 4.27 9.45 -5.82
N GLU A 32 3.51 8.53 -6.41
CA GLU A 32 2.10 8.75 -6.71
C GLU A 32 1.25 8.93 -5.44
N LEU A 33 1.48 8.14 -4.40
CA LEU A 33 0.76 8.32 -3.13
C LEU A 33 1.05 9.67 -2.48
N HIS A 34 2.30 10.14 -2.54
CA HIS A 34 2.69 11.48 -2.06
C HIS A 34 2.07 12.61 -2.88
N GLU A 35 1.62 12.36 -4.11
CA GLU A 35 0.85 13.33 -4.90
C GLU A 35 -0.68 13.22 -4.65
N LEU A 36 -1.18 12.01 -4.42
CA LEU A 36 -2.61 11.71 -4.35
C LEU A 36 -3.21 12.00 -2.97
N ILE A 37 -2.51 11.67 -1.89
CA ILE A 37 -3.07 11.69 -0.54
C ILE A 37 -3.13 13.10 0.08
N PRO A 38 -2.11 13.96 -0.05
CA PRO A 38 -2.14 15.27 0.59
C PRO A 38 -3.35 16.11 0.19
N GLY A 39 -3.93 16.76 1.20
CA GLY A 39 -5.07 17.66 1.05
C GLY A 39 -6.42 16.95 0.91
N LEU A 40 -6.50 15.62 1.04
CA LEU A 40 -7.79 14.92 1.22
C LEU A 40 -8.35 15.22 2.62
N THR A 41 -9.62 15.59 2.67
CA THR A 41 -10.35 15.63 3.94
C THR A 41 -10.63 14.20 4.42
N ALA A 42 -10.92 14.08 5.71
CA ALA A 42 -11.28 12.82 6.32
C ALA A 42 -12.58 12.23 5.71
N ASP A 43 -13.56 13.07 5.39
CA ASP A 43 -14.77 12.67 4.68
C ASP A 43 -14.45 12.13 3.26
N GLU A 44 -13.59 12.80 2.50
CA GLU A 44 -13.15 12.30 1.18
C GLU A 44 -12.39 10.96 1.29
N LEU A 45 -11.54 10.83 2.32
CA LEU A 45 -10.71 9.64 2.53
C LEU A 45 -11.56 8.38 2.80
N TRP A 46 -12.65 8.55 3.53
CA TRP A 46 -13.52 7.46 3.99
C TRP A 46 -14.86 7.37 3.25
N ALA A 47 -15.12 8.25 2.28
CA ALA A 47 -16.29 8.18 1.41
C ALA A 47 -16.23 6.99 0.45
N SER A 48 -17.36 6.30 0.30
CA SER A 48 -17.54 5.35 -0.79
C SER A 48 -17.74 6.09 -2.11
N PRO A 49 -16.97 5.80 -3.17
CA PRO A 49 -17.24 6.37 -4.49
C PRO A 49 -18.60 5.90 -5.03
N PRO A 50 -19.25 6.71 -5.89
CA PRO A 50 -20.42 6.30 -6.66
C PRO A 50 -20.19 4.94 -7.34
N GLY A 51 -21.18 4.05 -7.26
CA GLY A 51 -21.08 2.68 -7.80
C GLY A 51 -20.55 1.64 -6.82
N GLY A 52 -20.29 2.00 -5.56
CA GLY A 52 -20.06 1.03 -4.48
C GLY A 52 -18.62 0.51 -4.37
N GLY A 53 -17.63 1.29 -4.80
CA GLY A 53 -16.21 0.98 -4.60
C GLY A 53 -15.75 1.17 -3.15
N ALA A 54 -14.54 0.70 -2.84
CA ALA A 54 -13.95 0.90 -1.52
C ALA A 54 -13.38 2.33 -1.36
N PRO A 55 -13.37 2.88 -0.13
CA PRO A 55 -12.78 4.19 0.14
C PRO A 55 -11.25 4.24 -0.06
N ILE A 56 -10.70 5.45 -0.22
CA ILE A 56 -9.24 5.66 -0.34
C ILE A 56 -8.51 5.18 0.92
N GLY A 57 -9.04 5.48 2.11
CA GLY A 57 -8.46 5.06 3.38
C GLY A 57 -8.37 3.53 3.52
N PHE A 58 -9.37 2.81 3.01
CA PHE A 58 -9.32 1.35 2.93
C PHE A 58 -8.18 0.88 2.01
N HIS A 59 -8.07 1.45 0.81
CA HIS A 59 -7.03 1.05 -0.14
C HIS A 59 -5.61 1.27 0.41
N LEU A 60 -5.36 2.38 1.11
CA LEU A 60 -4.07 2.64 1.78
C LEU A 60 -3.74 1.58 2.84
N ARG A 61 -4.70 1.28 3.73
CA ARG A 61 -4.52 0.26 4.77
C ARG A 61 -4.29 -1.11 4.16
N HIS A 62 -5.13 -1.48 3.21
CA HIS A 62 -5.11 -2.78 2.58
C HIS A 62 -3.83 -3.00 1.76
N LEU A 63 -3.36 -2.01 0.98
CA LEU A 63 -2.13 -2.16 0.21
C LEU A 63 -0.90 -2.30 1.13
N ALA A 64 -0.83 -1.53 2.21
CA ALA A 64 0.27 -1.61 3.18
C ALA A 64 0.27 -2.97 3.89
N GLY A 65 -0.89 -3.41 4.39
CA GLY A 65 -1.03 -4.71 5.05
C GLY A 65 -0.76 -5.88 4.11
N ALA A 66 -1.25 -5.83 2.86
CA ALA A 66 -1.01 -6.86 1.86
C ALA A 66 0.48 -6.96 1.51
N LEU A 67 1.15 -5.82 1.31
CA LEU A 67 2.58 -5.78 1.00
C LEU A 67 3.41 -6.40 2.13
N ASP A 68 3.17 -6.01 3.37
CA ASP A 68 3.87 -6.55 4.55
C ASP A 68 3.70 -8.08 4.68
N ARG A 69 2.47 -8.58 4.53
CA ARG A 69 2.18 -10.02 4.59
C ARG A 69 2.85 -10.80 3.45
N LEU A 70 2.79 -10.30 2.22
CA LEU A 70 3.39 -10.96 1.06
C LEU A 70 4.92 -11.02 1.20
N PHE A 71 5.53 -9.95 1.70
CA PHE A 71 6.97 -9.89 1.94
C PHE A 71 7.39 -10.78 3.12
N THR A 72 6.54 -10.95 4.14
CA THR A 72 6.70 -11.94 5.21
C THR A 72 6.74 -13.37 4.66
N TYR A 73 5.80 -13.72 3.78
CA TYR A 73 5.84 -15.02 3.12
C TYR A 73 7.05 -15.20 2.21
N ALA A 74 7.54 -14.13 1.56
CA ALA A 74 8.75 -14.19 0.75
C ALA A 74 9.98 -14.55 1.60
N ARG A 75 10.03 -14.10 2.87
CA ARG A 75 11.06 -14.53 3.86
C ARG A 75 10.88 -15.96 4.35
N GLY A 76 9.80 -16.65 3.99
CA GLY A 76 9.47 -17.99 4.49
C GLY A 76 8.91 -17.98 5.92
N GLU A 77 8.51 -16.80 6.41
CA GLU A 77 7.96 -16.61 7.75
C GLU A 77 6.44 -16.80 7.76
N THR A 78 5.89 -16.95 8.97
CA THR A 78 4.45 -16.97 9.20
C THR A 78 3.98 -15.61 9.74
N LEU A 79 2.70 -15.29 9.53
CA LEU A 79 2.16 -14.02 10.02
C LEU A 79 2.18 -13.96 11.54
N SER A 80 2.70 -12.86 12.07
CA SER A 80 2.63 -12.53 13.48
C SER A 80 1.18 -12.38 13.96
N LEU A 81 0.98 -12.33 15.28
CA LEU A 81 -0.34 -12.05 15.84
C LEU A 81 -0.86 -10.68 15.39
N GLY A 82 -0.02 -9.63 15.48
CA GLY A 82 -0.39 -8.28 15.08
C GLY A 82 -0.74 -8.17 13.59
N GLN A 83 -0.04 -8.88 12.70
CA GLN A 83 -0.41 -8.92 11.27
C GLN A 83 -1.78 -9.58 11.03
N ARG A 84 -2.14 -10.58 11.84
CA ARG A 84 -3.43 -11.27 11.74
C ARG A 84 -4.57 -10.41 12.29
N GLU A 85 -4.33 -9.70 13.38
CA GLU A 85 -5.28 -8.74 13.96
C GLU A 85 -5.52 -7.58 12.99
N ALA A 86 -4.45 -6.96 12.48
CA ALA A 86 -4.55 -5.90 11.49
C ALA A 86 -5.31 -6.34 10.22
N LEU A 87 -5.09 -7.56 9.73
CA LEU A 87 -5.83 -8.12 8.60
C LEU A 87 -7.33 -8.27 8.89
N ALA A 88 -7.71 -8.66 10.11
CA ALA A 88 -9.13 -8.75 10.49
C ALA A 88 -9.81 -7.38 10.54
N GLU A 89 -9.05 -6.33 10.83
CA GLU A 89 -9.52 -4.96 10.99
C GLU A 89 -9.38 -4.10 9.72
N GLU A 90 -8.81 -4.62 8.63
CA GLU A 90 -8.55 -3.84 7.40
C GLU A 90 -9.81 -3.21 6.81
N SER A 91 -10.94 -3.91 6.88
CA SER A 91 -12.24 -3.44 6.39
C SER A 91 -12.99 -2.56 7.39
N SER A 92 -12.49 -2.42 8.62
CA SER A 92 -13.14 -1.62 9.65
C SER A 92 -12.95 -0.14 9.35
N ARG A 93 -14.04 0.60 9.15
CA ARG A 93 -14.03 2.06 9.17
C ARG A 93 -13.82 2.51 10.63
N PRO A 94 -12.98 3.53 10.89
CA PRO A 94 -12.93 4.16 12.21
C PRO A 94 -14.34 4.62 12.62
N SER A 95 -14.83 4.13 13.74
CA SER A 95 -16.11 4.55 14.31
C SER A 95 -15.97 5.92 14.98
N PRO A 96 -17.01 6.79 14.98
CA PRO A 96 -17.01 8.08 15.69
C PRO A 96 -16.53 8.02 17.16
N GLU A 97 -16.74 6.88 17.80
CA GLU A 97 -16.34 6.59 19.19
C GLU A 97 -14.82 6.36 19.30
N GLU A 98 -14.20 5.68 18.33
CA GLU A 98 -12.74 5.47 18.24
C GLU A 98 -11.98 6.75 17.87
N VAL A 99 -12.67 7.71 17.25
CA VAL A 99 -12.13 9.05 16.93
C VAL A 99 -12.34 10.07 18.05
N GLY A 100 -12.85 9.65 19.21
CA GLY A 100 -12.99 10.51 20.39
C GLY A 100 -14.13 11.53 20.30
N GLY A 101 -15.19 11.27 19.52
CA GLY A 101 -16.36 12.15 19.42
C GLY A 101 -16.08 13.49 18.72
N VAL A 102 -14.91 13.64 18.09
CA VAL A 102 -14.61 14.77 17.22
C VAL A 102 -15.32 14.53 15.89
N GLU A 103 -16.03 15.53 15.35
CA GLU A 103 -16.44 15.50 13.95
C GLU A 103 -15.24 15.12 13.07
N LEU A 104 -15.46 14.40 11.97
CA LEU A 104 -14.42 13.90 11.05
C LEU A 104 -13.68 15.03 10.29
N GLY A 105 -13.38 16.15 10.93
CA GLY A 105 -12.97 17.40 10.31
C GLY A 105 -11.72 18.08 10.89
N VAL A 106 -11.07 17.59 11.95
CA VAL A 106 -9.90 18.29 12.50
C VAL A 106 -8.77 17.35 12.89
N GLY A 107 -7.69 17.38 12.10
CA GLY A 107 -6.43 16.67 12.33
C GLY A 107 -5.79 17.07 13.66
N GLY A 108 -5.87 16.17 14.63
CA GLY A 108 -5.17 16.23 15.91
C GLY A 108 -4.09 15.13 16.01
N ALA A 109 -3.12 15.35 16.88
CA ALA A 109 -2.10 14.35 17.21
C ALA A 109 -2.77 13.14 17.91
N GLY A 110 -3.04 12.09 17.14
CA GLY A 110 -3.84 10.92 17.56
C GLY A 110 -4.60 10.25 16.42
N ASP A 111 -4.68 10.91 15.25
CA ASP A 111 -5.50 10.45 14.14
C ASP A 111 -4.81 9.39 13.26
N TRP A 112 -4.70 8.16 13.77
CA TRP A 112 -4.22 7.00 12.99
C TRP A 112 -4.98 6.78 11.67
N TRP A 113 -6.17 7.39 11.56
CA TRP A 113 -7.11 7.30 10.47
C TRP A 113 -6.99 8.46 9.45
N SER A 114 -6.10 9.43 9.68
CA SER A 114 -5.86 10.54 8.74
C SER A 114 -5.08 10.10 7.51
N GLY A 115 -5.17 10.88 6.42
CA GLY A 115 -4.42 10.62 5.20
C GLY A 115 -2.91 10.61 5.46
N GLU A 116 -2.40 11.57 6.23
CA GLU A 116 -0.98 11.68 6.60
C GLU A 116 -0.52 10.49 7.44
N ALA A 117 -1.33 10.05 8.42
CA ALA A 117 -0.99 8.91 9.26
C ALA A 117 -0.93 7.60 8.45
N LEU A 118 -1.92 7.38 7.57
CA LEU A 118 -1.95 6.22 6.68
C LEU A 118 -0.82 6.25 5.65
N LEU A 119 -0.49 7.43 5.09
CA LEU A 119 0.64 7.60 4.19
C LEU A 119 1.96 7.31 4.90
N ALA A 120 2.18 7.87 6.09
CA ALA A 120 3.37 7.62 6.89
C ALA A 120 3.51 6.14 7.29
N GLN A 121 2.40 5.44 7.55
CA GLN A 121 2.42 3.98 7.74
C GLN A 121 2.81 3.25 6.47
N THR A 122 2.23 3.64 5.33
CA THR A 122 2.54 3.04 4.03
C THR A 122 4.02 3.24 3.68
N ASP A 123 4.59 4.42 3.92
CA ASP A 123 6.00 4.70 3.72
C ASP A 123 6.90 3.78 4.55
N ARG A 124 6.56 3.54 5.83
CA ARG A 124 7.30 2.60 6.68
C ARG A 124 7.30 1.18 6.10
N ILE A 125 6.16 0.70 5.59
CA ILE A 125 6.07 -0.61 4.95
C ILE A 125 6.88 -0.64 3.64
N LEU A 126 6.82 0.43 2.83
CA LEU A 126 7.60 0.53 1.60
C LEU A 126 9.10 0.54 1.89
N ASP A 127 9.56 1.22 2.95
CA ASP A 127 10.96 1.22 3.36
C ASP A 127 11.41 -0.18 3.80
N GLN A 128 10.60 -0.89 4.57
CA GLN A 128 10.86 -2.28 4.97
C GLN A 128 10.91 -3.21 3.74
N ALA A 129 9.98 -3.05 2.80
CA ALA A 129 9.95 -3.82 1.56
C ALA A 129 11.23 -3.57 0.74
N LEU A 130 11.61 -2.31 0.53
CA LEU A 130 12.84 -1.96 -0.19
C LEU A 130 14.10 -2.47 0.52
N ALA A 131 14.15 -2.42 1.86
CA ALA A 131 15.24 -2.99 2.63
C ALA A 131 15.35 -4.51 2.42
N GLN A 132 14.21 -5.22 2.41
CA GLN A 132 14.18 -6.64 2.09
C GLN A 132 14.66 -6.93 0.66
N LEU A 133 14.27 -6.11 -0.34
CA LEU A 133 14.77 -6.31 -1.71
C LEU A 133 16.29 -6.21 -1.79
N ARG A 134 16.89 -5.26 -1.05
CA ARG A 134 18.36 -5.12 -0.98
C ARG A 134 19.05 -6.29 -0.28
N GLY A 135 18.37 -6.93 0.66
CA GLY A 135 18.87 -8.09 1.40
C GLY A 135 18.52 -9.46 0.80
N THR A 136 17.77 -9.51 -0.31
CA THR A 136 17.33 -10.77 -0.93
C THR A 136 18.41 -11.28 -1.89
N ASP A 137 18.86 -12.51 -1.66
CA ASP A 137 19.80 -13.18 -2.57
C ASP A 137 19.12 -13.51 -3.91
N GLU A 138 19.77 -13.17 -5.02
CA GLU A 138 19.32 -13.49 -6.38
C GLU A 138 19.15 -15.01 -6.56
N ALA A 139 20.01 -15.82 -5.93
CA ALA A 139 19.93 -17.28 -6.03
C ALA A 139 18.65 -17.84 -5.39
N ALA A 140 18.10 -17.16 -4.37
CA ALA A 140 16.90 -17.59 -3.66
C ALA A 140 15.59 -17.19 -4.38
N LEU A 141 15.65 -16.42 -5.48
CA LEU A 141 14.46 -15.91 -6.17
C LEU A 141 13.53 -17.02 -6.69
N ALA A 142 14.10 -18.18 -7.05
CA ALA A 142 13.36 -19.34 -7.51
C ALA A 142 12.85 -20.23 -6.37
N ASP A 143 13.25 -19.98 -5.12
CA ASP A 143 12.90 -20.84 -3.99
C ASP A 143 11.39 -20.91 -3.81
N PRO A 144 10.83 -22.12 -3.62
CA PRO A 144 9.41 -22.29 -3.43
C PRO A 144 8.95 -21.65 -2.12
N ARG A 145 7.74 -21.09 -2.16
CA ARG A 145 7.02 -20.54 -1.02
C ARG A 145 5.60 -21.06 -0.99
N ALA A 146 5.06 -21.23 0.21
CA ALA A 146 3.68 -21.62 0.43
C ALA A 146 2.91 -20.46 1.03
N VAL A 147 1.73 -20.15 0.48
CA VAL A 147 0.95 -18.98 0.87
C VAL A 147 -0.32 -19.39 1.60
N GLY A 148 -0.55 -18.75 2.75
CA GLY A 148 -1.76 -18.90 3.54
C GLY A 148 -1.99 -20.31 4.10
N ARG A 149 -3.18 -20.51 4.69
CA ARG A 149 -3.53 -21.78 5.36
C ARG A 149 -3.61 -22.96 4.40
N ALA A 150 -4.03 -22.73 3.15
CA ALA A 150 -4.10 -23.74 2.10
C ALA A 150 -2.73 -24.12 1.51
N ARG A 151 -1.65 -23.43 1.91
CA ARG A 151 -0.28 -23.64 1.43
C ARG A 151 -0.16 -23.67 -0.11
N LEU A 152 -0.83 -22.72 -0.77
CA LEU A 152 -0.79 -22.64 -2.23
C LEU A 152 0.64 -22.29 -2.71
N PRO A 153 1.12 -22.89 -3.81
CA PRO A 153 2.49 -22.74 -4.25
C PRO A 153 2.76 -21.34 -4.84
N SER A 154 3.95 -20.81 -4.56
CA SER A 154 4.54 -19.61 -5.15
C SER A 154 6.08 -19.72 -5.09
N SER A 155 6.77 -18.62 -5.37
CA SER A 155 8.22 -18.47 -5.18
C SER A 155 8.54 -17.16 -4.47
N VAL A 156 9.78 -16.98 -4.00
CA VAL A 156 10.27 -15.70 -3.46
C VAL A 156 10.00 -14.57 -4.46
N ARG A 157 10.48 -14.71 -5.70
CA ARG A 157 10.25 -13.71 -6.76
C ARG A 157 8.76 -13.49 -7.05
N GLY A 158 7.98 -14.56 -7.09
CA GLY A 158 6.53 -14.47 -7.33
C GLY A 158 5.81 -13.63 -6.27
N LEU A 159 6.16 -13.82 -5.00
CA LEU A 159 5.60 -13.04 -3.89
C LEU A 159 6.04 -11.58 -3.91
N LEU A 160 7.33 -11.31 -4.12
CA LEU A 160 7.85 -9.94 -4.18
C LEU A 160 7.24 -9.17 -5.36
N PHE A 161 7.18 -9.80 -6.54
CA PHE A 161 6.55 -9.22 -7.72
C PHE A 161 5.06 -8.95 -7.49
N HIS A 162 4.31 -9.94 -6.96
CA HIS A 162 2.89 -9.75 -6.71
C HIS A 162 2.64 -8.66 -5.66
N GLY A 163 3.50 -8.52 -4.64
CA GLY A 163 3.41 -7.40 -3.69
C GLY A 163 3.52 -6.04 -4.38
N ALA A 164 4.45 -5.89 -5.32
CA ALA A 164 4.60 -4.66 -6.09
C ALA A 164 3.43 -4.41 -7.06
N GLU A 165 2.99 -5.44 -7.79
CA GLU A 165 1.82 -5.36 -8.69
C GLU A 165 0.54 -5.00 -7.91
N HIS A 166 0.29 -5.68 -6.79
CA HIS A 166 -0.85 -5.43 -5.93
C HIS A 166 -0.85 -3.99 -5.40
N THR A 167 0.33 -3.48 -5.01
CA THR A 167 0.51 -2.09 -4.60
C THR A 167 0.13 -1.13 -5.73
N ALA A 168 0.70 -1.30 -6.93
CA ALA A 168 0.42 -0.44 -8.09
C ALA A 168 -1.07 -0.45 -8.46
N ARG A 169 -1.72 -1.63 -8.43
CA ARG A 169 -3.16 -1.76 -8.70
C ARG A 169 -4.01 -0.94 -7.71
N HIS A 170 -3.67 -0.94 -6.43
CA HIS A 170 -4.39 -0.14 -5.43
C HIS A 170 -4.10 1.34 -5.54
N VAL A 171 -2.89 1.75 -5.92
CA VAL A 171 -2.58 3.15 -6.23
C VAL A 171 -3.44 3.64 -7.41
N GLY A 172 -3.58 2.84 -8.47
CA GLY A 172 -4.48 3.16 -9.59
C GLY A 172 -5.95 3.30 -9.17
N GLN A 173 -6.43 2.46 -8.25
CA GLN A 173 -7.77 2.58 -7.66
C GLN A 173 -7.90 3.86 -6.83
N ILE A 174 -6.91 4.20 -6.00
CA ILE A 174 -6.87 5.45 -5.23
C ILE A 174 -6.95 6.66 -6.16
N ALA A 175 -6.13 6.68 -7.22
CA ALA A 175 -6.10 7.78 -8.20
C ALA A 175 -7.48 7.99 -8.85
N THR A 176 -8.12 6.90 -9.25
CA THR A 176 -9.44 6.92 -9.90
C THR A 176 -10.52 7.37 -8.90
N THR A 177 -10.56 6.79 -7.70
CA THR A 177 -11.51 7.16 -6.65
C THR A 177 -11.39 8.63 -6.26
N ARG A 178 -10.16 9.13 -6.07
CA ARG A 178 -9.91 10.55 -5.79
C ARG A 178 -10.44 11.45 -6.90
N LYS A 179 -10.20 11.09 -8.16
CA LYS A 179 -10.71 11.86 -9.31
C LYS A 179 -12.24 11.88 -9.35
N VAL A 180 -12.91 10.77 -9.05
CA VAL A 180 -14.38 10.70 -9.00
C VAL A 180 -14.94 11.57 -7.87
N LEU A 181 -14.39 11.47 -6.66
CA LEU A 181 -14.85 12.24 -5.51
C LEU A 181 -14.69 13.75 -5.72
N ARG A 182 -13.59 14.18 -6.36
CA ARG A 182 -13.31 15.62 -6.63
C ARG A 182 -13.86 16.14 -7.95
N GLY A 183 -14.11 15.25 -8.91
CA GLY A 183 -14.62 15.60 -10.24
C GLY A 183 -16.13 15.48 -10.38
N GLY A 184 -16.82 14.84 -9.43
CA GLY A 184 -18.28 14.67 -9.43
C GLY A 184 -19.09 15.92 -9.05
N GLY A 185 -18.44 17.05 -8.74
CA GLY A 185 -19.08 18.34 -8.47
C GLY A 185 -19.07 19.33 -9.64
N GLY A 186 -18.58 18.91 -10.82
CA GLY A 186 -18.67 19.70 -12.05
C GLY A 186 -19.96 19.37 -12.79
N GLU A 187 -20.93 20.29 -12.74
CA GLU A 187 -22.12 20.30 -13.58
C GLU A 187 -21.74 20.01 -15.04
N GLY A 188 -22.45 19.03 -15.63
CA GLY A 188 -22.59 18.87 -17.07
C GLY A 188 -24.06 19.03 -17.44
#